data_AF-A0A8T3YLZ9-F1
#
_entry.id   AF-A0A8T3YLZ9-F1
#
_cell.length_a   1.000
_cell.length_b   1.000
_cell.length_c   1.000
_cell.angle_alpha   90.00
_cell.angle_beta   90.00
_cell.angle_gamma   90.00
#
_symmetry.space_group_name_H-M   'P 1'
#
loop_
_entity.id
_entity.type
_entity.pdbx_description
1 polymer ?
#
loop_
_entity_poly.entity_id
_entity_poly.type
_entity_poly.pdbx_seq_one_letter_code
_entity_poly.pdbx_strand_id
1 'polypeptide(L)'
;MGESYTGPVFYVVHGPLFTHEKPETNALNEAVYIANMKKIRGALEKAGLMKIPVVYETGHFDRDKERLQKFVSGIKNKPRIIWVERPEGIRAALKENMVNPKRFVVAGHFRDICVHSGIIEIRNDFPDAEIYLLEGAFTAYFAPPGNRRYYRDELREIGVKFSKKLARKHFV
;
A
#
# COMPACT_ATOMS: atom_id res chain seq x y z
N MET A 1 -12.56 13.06 21.96
CA MET A 1 -11.83 11.77 21.87
C MET A 1 -12.38 11.05 20.66
N GLY A 2 -11.54 10.74 19.66
CA GLY A 2 -12.01 10.08 18.44
C GLY A 2 -12.35 8.61 18.68
N GLU A 3 -13.34 8.08 17.97
CA GLU A 3 -13.69 6.66 18.04
C GLU A 3 -12.50 5.79 17.59
N SER A 4 -12.20 4.73 18.35
CA SER A 4 -11.20 3.74 17.96
C SER A 4 -11.73 2.89 16.80
N TYR A 5 -10.91 2.69 15.78
CA TYR A 5 -11.24 1.84 14.63
C TYR A 5 -10.56 0.48 14.78
N THR A 6 -11.31 -0.62 14.67
CA THR A 6 -10.76 -1.97 14.55
C THR A 6 -11.28 -2.61 13.27
N GLY A 7 -10.38 -3.05 12.39
CA GLY A 7 -10.80 -3.56 11.08
C GLY A 7 -9.67 -3.63 10.05
N PRO A 8 -10.00 -3.77 8.75
CA PRO A 8 -9.02 -3.72 7.68
C PRO A 8 -8.41 -2.33 7.53
N VAL A 9 -7.19 -2.26 7.02
CA VAL A 9 -6.57 -1.03 6.53
C VAL A 9 -6.05 -1.25 5.11
N PHE A 10 -6.11 -0.21 4.28
CA PHE A 10 -5.44 -0.21 2.99
C PHE A 10 -4.08 0.47 3.14
N TYR A 11 -3.01 -0.29 3.05
CA TYR A 11 -1.65 0.21 3.21
C TYR A 11 -0.98 0.40 1.86
N VAL A 12 -0.52 1.62 1.64
CA VAL A 12 0.09 2.07 0.39
C VAL A 12 1.53 2.47 0.68
N VAL A 13 2.46 1.62 0.27
CA VAL A 13 3.91 1.80 0.49
C VAL A 13 4.49 2.58 -0.67
N HIS A 14 4.97 3.80 -0.44
CA HIS A 14 5.44 4.69 -1.51
C HIS A 14 4.46 4.68 -2.69
N GLY A 15 3.18 4.89 -2.40
CA GLY A 15 2.11 4.89 -3.41
C GLY A 15 2.49 5.76 -4.60
N PRO A 16 1.90 5.50 -5.77
CA PRO A 16 2.52 5.76 -7.05
C PRO A 16 3.16 7.15 -7.13
N LEU A 17 4.46 7.19 -6.85
CA LEU A 17 5.19 8.42 -6.97
C LEU A 17 5.56 8.55 -8.43
N PHE A 18 4.91 9.56 -9.00
CA PHE A 18 5.16 10.26 -10.26
C PHE A 18 6.61 10.77 -10.36
N THR A 19 7.59 9.91 -10.08
CA THR A 19 8.97 10.14 -10.48
C THR A 19 9.00 9.94 -11.99
N HIS A 20 8.96 11.05 -12.71
CA HIS A 20 9.27 11.13 -14.13
C HIS A 20 10.73 10.77 -14.44
N GLU A 21 11.55 10.53 -13.41
CA GLU A 21 12.73 9.71 -13.58
C GLU A 21 12.23 8.30 -13.80
N LYS A 22 12.09 7.90 -15.08
CA LYS A 22 12.18 6.48 -15.43
C LYS A 22 13.36 5.98 -14.61
N PRO A 23 13.15 5.17 -13.56
CA PRO A 23 14.31 4.56 -12.97
C PRO A 23 14.90 3.77 -14.13
N GLU A 24 16.18 3.96 -14.41
CA GLU A 24 16.89 3.23 -15.48
C GLU A 24 16.82 1.71 -15.28
N THR A 25 16.24 1.27 -14.16
CA THR A 25 15.81 -0.07 -13.82
C THR A 25 14.46 -0.43 -14.43
N ASN A 26 14.46 -1.28 -15.47
CA ASN A 26 13.35 -2.13 -15.94
C ASN A 26 11.91 -1.59 -15.69
N ALA A 27 11.65 -0.33 -16.06
CA ALA A 27 10.38 0.32 -15.85
C ALA A 27 9.26 -0.53 -16.46
N LEU A 28 8.14 -0.70 -15.74
CA LEU A 28 6.96 -1.32 -16.33
C LEU A 28 6.60 -0.55 -17.61
N ASN A 29 6.21 -1.27 -18.67
CA ASN A 29 5.70 -0.58 -19.84
C ASN A 29 4.51 0.32 -19.45
N GLU A 30 4.30 1.38 -20.21
CA GLU A 30 3.33 2.44 -19.88
C GLU A 30 1.91 1.87 -19.65
N ALA A 31 1.50 0.89 -20.46
CA ALA A 31 0.20 0.24 -20.32
C ALA A 31 0.03 -0.46 -18.96
N VAL A 32 1.06 -1.16 -18.48
CA VAL A 32 1.05 -1.82 -17.18
C VAL A 32 1.08 -0.79 -16.06
N TYR A 33 1.87 0.29 -16.19
CA TYR A 33 1.87 1.39 -15.24
C TYR A 33 0.46 1.99 -15.08
N ILE A 34 -0.19 2.38 -16.18
CA ILE A 34 -1.55 2.94 -16.19
C ILE A 34 -2.55 1.95 -15.58
N ALA A 35 -2.46 0.66 -15.90
CA ALA A 35 -3.34 -0.35 -15.34
C ALA A 35 -3.20 -0.46 -13.81
N ASN A 36 -1.96 -0.38 -13.30
CA ASN A 36 -1.68 -0.47 -11.88
C ASN A 36 -2.15 0.80 -11.14
N MET A 37 -1.99 1.99 -11.76
CA MET A 37 -2.57 3.25 -11.26
C MET A 37 -4.09 3.16 -11.11
N LYS A 38 -4.79 2.65 -12.13
CA LYS A 38 -6.25 2.47 -12.10
C LYS A 38 -6.67 1.55 -10.95
N LYS A 39 -5.91 0.49 -10.68
CA LYS A 39 -6.18 -0.42 -9.56
C LYS A 39 -5.99 0.25 -8.20
N ILE A 40 -4.92 1.02 -8.01
CA ILE A 40 -4.68 1.77 -6.76
C ILE A 40 -5.80 2.80 -6.56
N ARG A 41 -6.19 3.53 -7.61
CA ARG A 41 -7.32 4.47 -7.54
C ARG A 41 -8.62 3.79 -7.11
N GLY A 42 -8.97 2.68 -7.75
CA GLY A 42 -10.17 1.92 -7.39
C GLY A 42 -10.12 1.37 -5.95
N ALA A 43 -8.93 1.06 -5.45
CA ALA A 43 -8.71 0.69 -4.05
C ALA A 43 -9.03 1.84 -3.09
N LEU A 44 -8.54 3.04 -3.40
CA LEU A 44 -8.79 4.25 -2.61
C LEU A 44 -10.27 4.64 -2.61
N GLU A 45 -10.93 4.58 -3.77
CA GLU A 45 -12.37 4.83 -3.91
C GLU A 45 -13.18 3.86 -3.05
N LYS A 46 -12.81 2.58 -3.07
CA LYS A 46 -13.47 1.55 -2.27
C LYS A 46 -13.21 1.72 -0.78
N ALA A 47 -11.98 2.03 -0.39
CA ALA A 47 -11.63 2.32 1.00
C ALA A 47 -12.46 3.50 1.54
N GLY A 48 -12.58 4.58 0.77
CA GLY A 48 -13.40 5.73 1.15
C GLY A 48 -14.89 5.42 1.25
N LEU A 49 -15.45 4.65 0.29
CA LEU A 49 -16.84 4.19 0.35
C LEU A 49 -17.12 3.34 1.60
N MET A 50 -16.16 2.50 1.99
CA MET A 50 -16.27 1.58 3.13
C MET A 50 -15.77 2.19 4.45
N LYS A 51 -15.37 3.47 4.47
CA LYS A 51 -14.78 4.16 5.63
C LYS A 51 -13.56 3.43 6.21
N ILE A 52 -12.75 2.83 5.34
CA ILE A 52 -11.53 2.11 5.70
C ILE A 52 -10.37 3.09 5.72
N PRO A 53 -9.58 3.15 6.81
CA PRO A 53 -8.38 3.97 6.86
C PRO A 53 -7.39 3.55 5.77
N VAL A 54 -6.82 4.54 5.10
CA VAL A 54 -5.72 4.35 4.16
C VAL A 54 -4.46 4.81 4.86
N VAL A 55 -3.52 3.89 5.03
CA VAL A 55 -2.21 4.18 5.60
C VAL A 55 -1.25 4.41 4.43
N TYR A 56 -0.59 5.55 4.41
CA TYR A 56 0.29 5.94 3.33
C TYR A 56 1.69 6.19 3.85
N GLU A 57 2.66 5.43 3.33
CA GLU A 57 4.07 5.62 3.65
C GLU A 57 4.79 6.30 2.49
N THR A 58 5.66 7.25 2.83
CA THR A 58 6.45 8.01 1.86
C THR A 58 7.82 8.38 2.44
N GLY A 59 8.83 8.45 1.58
CA GLY A 59 10.16 9.00 1.90
C GLY A 59 10.30 10.50 1.60
N HIS A 60 9.27 11.14 1.00
CA HIS A 60 9.27 12.54 0.59
C HIS A 60 7.91 13.19 0.88
N PHE A 61 7.61 13.35 2.17
CA PHE A 61 6.28 13.74 2.67
C PHE A 61 5.63 14.91 1.91
N ASP A 62 6.29 16.06 1.84
CA ASP A 62 5.70 17.28 1.25
C ASP A 62 5.34 17.10 -0.23
N ARG A 63 6.28 16.56 -1.01
CA ARG A 63 6.10 16.33 -2.45
C ARG A 63 4.98 15.32 -2.73
N ASP A 64 4.92 14.27 -1.92
CA ASP A 64 4.06 13.13 -2.16
C ASP A 64 2.64 13.38 -1.65
N LYS A 65 2.49 14.22 -0.63
CA LYS A 65 1.22 14.72 -0.12
C LYS A 65 0.45 15.50 -1.17
N GLU A 66 1.09 16.46 -1.83
CA GLU A 66 0.46 17.24 -2.90
C GLU A 66 0.01 16.34 -4.07
N ARG A 67 0.87 15.39 -4.44
CA ARG A 67 0.58 14.43 -5.52
C ARG A 67 -0.57 13.49 -5.16
N LEU A 68 -0.60 12.96 -3.94
CA LEU A 68 -1.71 12.14 -3.48
C LEU A 68 -3.01 12.94 -3.46
N GLN A 69 -3.00 14.19 -2.98
CA GLN A 69 -4.16 15.07 -2.99
C GLN A 69 -4.71 15.28 -4.41
N LYS A 70 -3.84 15.52 -5.40
CA LYS A 70 -4.24 15.59 -6.81
C LYS A 70 -4.83 14.25 -7.29
N PHE A 71 -4.19 13.14 -6.95
CA PHE A 71 -4.62 11.80 -7.36
C PHE A 71 -6.01 11.43 -6.82
N VAL A 72 -6.31 11.79 -5.56
CA VAL A 72 -7.60 11.52 -4.90
C VAL A 72 -8.64 12.62 -5.08
N SER A 73 -8.31 13.74 -5.73
CA SER A 73 -9.19 14.90 -5.90
C SER A 73 -10.55 14.53 -6.52
N GLY A 74 -10.56 13.64 -7.52
CA GLY A 74 -11.76 13.17 -8.20
C GLY A 74 -12.47 11.98 -7.55
N ILE A 75 -12.11 11.60 -6.31
CA ILE A 75 -12.79 10.54 -5.57
C ILE A 75 -13.94 11.16 -4.76
N LYS A 76 -15.19 10.74 -5.01
CA LYS A 76 -16.39 11.26 -4.33
C LYS A 76 -16.35 11.04 -2.82
N ASN A 77 -16.03 9.83 -2.38
CA ASN A 77 -15.89 9.46 -0.97
C ASN A 77 -14.40 9.35 -0.65
N LYS A 78 -13.77 10.44 -0.20
CA LYS A 78 -12.34 10.44 0.09
C LYS A 78 -12.06 9.58 1.32
N PRO A 79 -11.10 8.64 1.27
CA PRO A 79 -10.68 7.90 2.44
C PRO A 79 -9.99 8.81 3.46
N ARG A 80 -10.06 8.43 4.74
CA ARG A 80 -9.20 8.99 5.78
C ARG A 80 -7.77 8.51 5.52
N ILE A 81 -6.87 9.44 5.22
CA ILE A 81 -5.44 9.15 5.02
C ILE A 81 -4.71 9.29 6.36
N ILE A 82 -3.93 8.27 6.71
CA ILE A 82 -2.99 8.25 7.83
C ILE A 82 -1.61 8.22 7.22
N TRP A 83 -0.78 9.19 7.55
CA TRP A 83 0.58 9.25 7.05
C TRP A 83 1.53 8.50 7.97
N VAL A 84 2.44 7.75 7.37
CA VAL A 84 3.59 7.14 8.04
C VAL A 84 4.80 7.97 7.71
N GLU A 85 5.31 8.66 8.72
CA GLU A 85 6.59 9.35 8.68
C GLU A 85 7.67 8.41 9.22
N ARG A 86 8.87 8.52 8.67
CA ARG A 86 10.05 7.80 9.14
C ARG A 86 10.84 8.77 10.04
N PRO A 87 11.38 8.30 11.18
CA PRO A 87 11.61 6.89 11.56
C PRO A 87 10.49 6.20 12.35
N GLU A 88 9.38 6.85 12.67
CA GLU A 88 8.36 6.39 13.63
C GLU A 88 7.64 5.10 13.20
N GLY A 89 7.51 4.89 11.89
CA GLY A 89 7.01 3.63 11.32
C GLY A 89 5.50 3.43 11.48
N ILE A 90 5.00 2.31 10.95
CA ILE A 90 3.56 2.12 10.76
C ILE A 90 2.80 1.95 12.08
N ARG A 91 3.41 1.28 13.08
CA ARG A 91 2.78 1.06 14.39
C ARG A 91 2.47 2.38 15.11
N ALA A 92 3.41 3.32 15.10
CA ALA A 92 3.24 4.61 15.76
C ALA A 92 2.09 5.41 15.13
N ALA A 93 2.10 5.53 13.80
CA ALA A 93 1.07 6.23 13.05
C ALA A 93 -0.34 5.65 13.30
N LEU A 94 -0.48 4.33 13.31
CA LEU A 94 -1.74 3.65 13.60
C LEU A 94 -2.20 3.87 15.04
N LYS A 95 -1.27 3.83 16.02
CA LYS A 95 -1.57 4.06 17.43
C LYS A 95 -2.07 5.48 17.68
N GLU A 96 -1.38 6.49 17.16
CA GLU A 96 -1.79 7.90 17.26
C GLU A 96 -3.19 8.13 16.66
N ASN A 97 -3.50 7.40 15.59
CA ASN A 97 -4.78 7.48 14.91
C ASN A 97 -5.87 6.58 15.49
N MET A 98 -5.58 5.86 16.58
CA MET A 98 -6.46 4.92 17.28
C MET A 98 -7.00 3.80 16.37
N VAL A 99 -6.15 3.30 15.47
CA VAL A 99 -6.46 2.24 14.51
C VAL A 99 -5.81 0.93 14.95
N ASN A 100 -6.62 -0.11 15.15
CA ASN A 100 -6.19 -1.47 15.44
C ASN A 100 -6.47 -2.39 14.23
N PRO A 101 -5.47 -2.64 13.37
CA PRO A 101 -5.69 -3.38 12.14
C PRO A 101 -5.87 -4.88 12.42
N LYS A 102 -6.93 -5.46 11.86
CA LYS A 102 -7.11 -6.93 11.76
C LYS A 102 -6.64 -7.50 10.43
N ARG A 103 -6.49 -6.62 9.44
CA ARG A 103 -6.08 -6.99 8.09
C ARG A 103 -5.39 -5.83 7.40
N PHE A 104 -4.33 -6.13 6.66
CA PHE A 104 -3.68 -5.22 5.74
C PHE A 104 -3.94 -5.64 4.31
N VAL A 105 -4.41 -4.70 3.50
CA VAL A 105 -4.42 -4.83 2.04
C VAL A 105 -3.30 -3.93 1.53
N VAL A 106 -2.26 -4.52 0.96
CA VAL A 106 -1.00 -3.84 0.63
C VAL A 106 -0.88 -3.62 -0.88
N ALA A 107 -0.51 -2.40 -1.26
CA ALA A 107 -0.13 -1.98 -2.61
C ALA A 107 1.04 -0.98 -2.50
N GLY A 108 1.75 -0.68 -3.60
CA GLY A 108 2.83 0.30 -3.49
C GLY A 108 3.90 0.31 -4.58
N HIS A 109 4.96 1.08 -4.38
CA HIS A 109 6.12 1.16 -5.27
C HIS A 109 7.36 0.48 -4.69
N PHE A 110 8.15 -0.05 -5.62
CA PHE A 110 9.07 -1.18 -5.55
C PHE A 110 8.57 -2.37 -4.73
N ARG A 111 8.00 -3.36 -5.44
CA ARG A 111 7.42 -4.55 -4.81
C ARG A 111 8.44 -5.35 -3.98
N ASP A 112 9.64 -5.47 -4.50
CA ASP A 112 10.74 -6.29 -4.00
C ASP A 112 11.63 -5.58 -2.98
N ILE A 113 11.46 -4.26 -2.81
CA ILE A 113 12.20 -3.49 -1.81
C ILE A 113 11.20 -2.91 -0.82
N CYS A 114 10.58 -1.78 -1.15
CA CYS A 114 9.85 -1.02 -0.14
C CYS A 114 8.60 -1.77 0.31
N VAL A 115 7.81 -2.31 -0.63
CA VAL A 115 6.61 -3.09 -0.28
C VAL A 115 6.99 -4.34 0.51
N HIS A 116 8.08 -5.02 0.11
CA HIS A 116 8.57 -6.19 0.82
C HIS A 116 8.92 -5.83 2.27
N SER A 117 9.79 -4.84 2.47
CA SER A 117 10.20 -4.36 3.80
C SER A 117 9.02 -3.88 4.64
N GLY A 118 8.06 -3.16 4.04
CA GLY A 118 6.85 -2.72 4.73
C GLY A 118 5.95 -3.89 5.17
N ILE A 119 5.90 -4.97 4.39
CA ILE A 119 5.17 -6.18 4.81
C ILE A 119 5.88 -6.91 5.95
N ILE A 120 7.21 -6.98 5.91
CA ILE A 120 8.01 -7.53 7.02
C ILE A 120 7.78 -6.73 8.31
N GLU A 121 7.79 -5.39 8.22
CA GLU A 121 7.46 -4.50 9.34
C GLU A 121 6.05 -4.79 9.86
N ILE A 122 5.03 -4.86 8.99
CA ILE A 122 3.66 -5.22 9.40
C ILE A 122 3.61 -6.57 10.10
N ARG A 123 4.29 -7.60 9.58
CA ARG A 123 4.24 -8.94 10.16
C ARG A 123 4.86 -8.94 11.57
N ASN A 124 5.95 -8.21 11.77
CA ASN A 124 6.56 -8.06 13.09
C ASN A 124 5.66 -7.27 14.03
N ASP A 125 5.00 -6.21 13.52
CA ASP A 125 4.25 -5.31 14.36
C ASP A 125 2.85 -5.81 14.73
N PHE A 126 2.24 -6.54 13.81
CA PHE A 126 0.88 -7.04 13.87
C PHE A 126 0.85 -8.52 13.47
N PRO A 127 1.43 -9.42 14.30
CA PRO A 127 1.60 -10.83 13.96
C PRO A 127 0.27 -11.53 13.63
N ASP A 128 -0.82 -11.12 14.30
CA ASP A 128 -2.16 -11.70 14.13
C ASP A 128 -2.94 -11.12 12.95
N ALA A 129 -2.45 -10.06 12.30
CA ALA A 129 -3.16 -9.46 11.18
C ALA A 129 -3.03 -10.32 9.91
N GLU A 130 -4.13 -10.43 9.17
CA GLU A 130 -4.08 -11.01 7.83
C GLU A 130 -3.43 -10.02 6.86
N ILE A 131 -2.51 -10.48 6.01
CA ILE A 131 -1.86 -9.62 5.02
C ILE A 131 -2.25 -10.09 3.62
N TYR A 132 -2.84 -9.20 2.84
CA TYR A 132 -3.16 -9.42 1.44
C TYR A 132 -2.33 -8.50 0.56
N LEU A 133 -1.51 -9.07 -0.30
CA LEU A 133 -0.80 -8.33 -1.33
C LEU A 133 -1.67 -8.23 -2.60
N LEU A 134 -1.97 -7.01 -3.02
CA LEU A 134 -2.76 -6.75 -4.23
C LEU A 134 -1.86 -6.88 -5.49
N GLU A 135 -1.91 -8.04 -6.14
CA GLU A 135 -1.12 -8.36 -7.32
C GLU A 135 -1.39 -7.39 -8.48
N GLY A 136 -0.30 -6.81 -9.00
CA GLY A 136 -0.36 -5.81 -10.05
C GLY A 136 -1.01 -4.50 -9.59
N ALA A 137 -0.95 -4.16 -8.31
CA ALA A 137 -1.06 -2.77 -7.84
C ALA A 137 0.32 -2.25 -7.40
N PHE A 138 1.34 -2.56 -8.20
CA PHE A 138 2.72 -2.10 -7.99
C PHE A 138 3.25 -1.41 -9.23
N THR A 139 3.99 -0.34 -9.06
CA THR A 139 4.44 0.47 -10.21
C THR A 139 5.86 0.15 -10.69
N ALA A 140 6.66 -0.62 -9.94
CA ALA A 140 7.98 -1.07 -10.39
C ALA A 140 8.53 -2.29 -9.62
N TYR A 141 9.63 -2.82 -10.15
CA TYR A 141 10.50 -3.84 -9.55
C TYR A 141 11.94 -3.35 -9.68
N PHE A 142 12.73 -3.46 -8.61
CA PHE A 142 14.16 -3.18 -8.68
C PHE A 142 14.96 -4.42 -9.12
N ALA A 143 14.55 -5.60 -8.65
CA ALA A 143 15.23 -6.85 -8.91
C ALA A 143 15.03 -7.34 -10.36
N PRO A 144 16.07 -7.98 -10.95
CA PRO A 144 15.96 -8.64 -12.24
C PRO A 144 14.91 -9.76 -12.19
N PRO A 145 14.28 -10.13 -13.33
CA PRO A 145 13.17 -11.08 -13.36
C PRO A 145 13.41 -12.41 -12.61
N GLY A 146 14.63 -12.95 -12.66
CA GLY A 146 14.99 -14.20 -11.98
C GLY A 146 14.86 -14.15 -10.46
N ASN A 147 15.07 -12.99 -9.84
CA ASN A 147 15.08 -12.83 -8.39
C ASN A 147 13.69 -12.44 -7.83
N ARG A 148 12.74 -12.07 -8.69
CA ARG A 148 11.39 -11.67 -8.25
C ARG A 148 10.60 -12.82 -7.62
N ARG A 149 10.94 -14.06 -7.99
CA ARG A 149 10.33 -15.26 -7.41
C ARG A 149 10.73 -15.43 -5.94
N TYR A 150 11.99 -15.17 -5.60
CA TYR A 150 12.51 -15.25 -4.25
C TYR A 150 11.67 -14.41 -3.27
N TYR A 151 11.53 -13.10 -3.54
CA TYR A 151 10.72 -12.21 -2.69
C TYR A 151 9.25 -12.62 -2.61
N ARG A 152 8.72 -13.23 -3.67
CA ARG A 152 7.34 -13.73 -3.64
C ARG A 152 7.20 -14.94 -2.73
N ASP A 153 8.16 -15.86 -2.80
CA ASP A 153 8.16 -17.09 -2.03
C ASP A 153 8.40 -16.78 -0.53
N GLU A 154 9.32 -15.85 -0.21
CA GLU A 154 9.52 -15.34 1.16
C GLU A 154 8.23 -14.74 1.76
N LEU A 155 7.52 -13.90 1.00
CA LEU A 155 6.24 -13.35 1.45
C LEU A 155 5.18 -14.45 1.68
N ARG A 156 5.20 -15.54 0.91
CA ARG A 156 4.30 -16.69 1.13
C ARG A 156 4.61 -17.42 2.42
N GLU A 157 5.90 -17.63 2.71
CA GLU A 157 6.36 -18.34 3.91
C GLU A 157 5.93 -17.63 5.18
N ILE A 158 5.90 -16.29 5.18
CA ILE A 158 5.37 -15.48 6.29
C ILE A 158 3.85 -15.27 6.25
N GLY A 159 3.13 -16.06 5.45
CA GLY A 159 1.67 -16.12 5.43
C GLY A 159 0.96 -15.00 4.66
N VAL A 160 1.63 -14.32 3.73
CA VAL A 160 0.98 -13.30 2.88
C VAL A 160 0.11 -13.96 1.82
N LYS A 161 -1.15 -13.52 1.74
CA LYS A 161 -2.12 -13.95 0.73
C LYS A 161 -2.02 -13.04 -0.50
N PHE A 162 -2.00 -13.62 -1.69
CA PHE A 162 -1.91 -12.85 -2.94
C PHE A 162 -3.29 -12.74 -3.58
N SER A 163 -3.66 -11.55 -4.02
CA SER A 163 -4.93 -11.33 -4.71
C SER A 163 -4.78 -10.49 -5.97
N LYS A 164 -5.30 -10.98 -7.10
CA LYS A 164 -5.31 -10.25 -8.38
C LYS A 164 -6.36 -9.13 -8.44
N LYS A 165 -7.39 -9.20 -7.60
CA LYS A 165 -8.54 -8.27 -7.63
C LYS A 165 -8.96 -7.87 -6.21
N LEU A 166 -9.41 -6.63 -6.03
CA LEU A 166 -10.00 -6.19 -4.78
C LEU A 166 -11.47 -6.60 -4.64
N ALA A 167 -11.71 -7.78 -4.07
CA ALA A 167 -13.05 -8.21 -3.67
C ALA A 167 -13.51 -7.53 -2.37
N ARG A 168 -14.83 -7.50 -2.13
CA ARG A 168 -15.41 -6.93 -0.88
C ARG A 168 -14.86 -7.64 0.36
N LYS A 169 -14.67 -8.95 0.29
CA LYS A 169 -14.09 -9.78 1.37
C LYS A 169 -12.71 -9.36 1.88
N HIS A 170 -11.93 -8.58 1.12
CA HIS A 170 -10.63 -8.09 1.61
C HIS A 170 -10.78 -6.87 2.54
N PHE A 171 -11.99 -6.31 2.61
CA PHE A 171 -12.32 -5.06 3.28
C PHE A 171 -13.48 -5.23 4.30
N VAL A 172 -13.87 -6.48 4.59
CA VAL A 172 -14.91 -6.83 5.58
C VAL A 172 -14.34 -7.85 6.54
#